data_AF-A0A484W938-F1
#
_entry.id   AF-A0A484W938-F1
#
_cell.length_a   1.000
_cell.length_b   1.000
_cell.length_c   1.000
_cell.angle_alpha   90.00
_cell.angle_beta   90.00
_cell.angle_gamma   90.00
#
_symmetry.space_group_name_H-M   'P 1'
#
loop_
_entity.id
_entity.type
_entity.pdbx_description
1 polymer ?
#
loop_
_entity_poly.entity_id
_entity_poly.type
_entity_poly.pdbx_seq_one_letter_code
_entity_poly.pdbx_strand_id
1 'polypeptide(L)'
;MEQEDNLIVRAARLLMKAAHDTGRLPTGSGADISIVKRLPMGGGLGGGSSNAATILVALNHLWGCGLSKDELATLGLTLGADVPVFVRGHAAFAEGVGEVLSPVEPPEKWYLIAHPGVSIPTPSSSTIRTCREIPRHGQ
;
A
#
# COMPACT_ATOMS: atom_id res chain seq x y z
N MET A 1 11.54 -0.72 9.87
CA MET A 1 12.16 -0.81 8.52
C MET A 1 11.96 -2.20 7.93
N GLU A 2 12.26 -3.26 8.67
CA GLU A 2 12.22 -4.65 8.17
C GLU A 2 10.92 -5.12 7.51
N GLN A 3 9.73 -4.75 8.03
CA GLN A 3 8.46 -5.28 7.49
C GLN A 3 8.12 -4.77 6.09
N GLU A 4 8.52 -3.55 5.73
CA GLU A 4 8.21 -2.98 4.42
C GLU A 4 9.26 -3.33 3.36
N ASP A 5 10.55 -3.37 3.73
CA ASP A 5 11.61 -3.93 2.88
C ASP A 5 11.27 -5.39 2.53
N ASN A 6 10.69 -6.10 3.50
CA ASN A 6 10.13 -7.43 3.30
C ASN A 6 8.95 -7.41 2.31
N LEU A 7 8.01 -6.45 2.38
CA LEU A 7 6.91 -6.34 1.42
C LEU A 7 7.37 -6.03 -0.01
N ILE A 8 8.38 -5.18 -0.20
CA ILE A 8 8.95 -4.86 -1.51
C ILE A 8 9.57 -6.10 -2.15
N VAL A 9 10.43 -6.78 -1.39
CA VAL A 9 11.09 -8.01 -1.86
C VAL A 9 10.06 -9.12 -2.11
N ARG A 10 9.04 -9.24 -1.24
CA ARG A 10 7.93 -10.18 -1.44
C ARG A 10 7.14 -9.87 -2.70
N ALA A 11 6.81 -8.60 -2.97
CA ALA A 11 6.10 -8.19 -4.18
C ALA A 11 6.88 -8.55 -5.44
N ALA A 12 8.19 -8.22 -5.46
CA ALA A 12 9.06 -8.54 -6.59
C ALA A 12 9.15 -10.06 -6.83
N ARG A 13 9.37 -10.86 -5.78
CA ARG A 13 9.44 -12.32 -5.88
C ARG A 13 8.10 -12.94 -6.28
N LEU A 14 7.00 -12.41 -5.77
CA LEU A 14 5.66 -12.89 -6.09
C LEU A 14 5.35 -12.68 -7.57
N LEU A 15 5.63 -11.49 -8.10
CA LEU A 15 5.48 -11.20 -9.53
C LEU A 15 6.39 -12.11 -10.38
N MET A 16 7.66 -12.23 -9.99
CA MET A 16 8.62 -13.06 -10.72
C MET A 16 8.13 -14.50 -10.82
N LYS A 17 7.64 -15.06 -9.71
CA LYS A 17 7.07 -16.41 -9.69
C LYS A 17 5.82 -16.51 -10.58
N ALA A 18 4.86 -15.60 -10.43
CA ALA A 18 3.61 -15.64 -11.21
C ALA A 18 3.85 -15.49 -12.71
N ALA A 19 4.75 -14.61 -13.12
CA ALA A 19 5.13 -14.42 -14.52
C ALA A 19 5.91 -15.64 -15.05
N HIS A 20 6.77 -16.26 -14.24
CA HIS A 20 7.47 -17.48 -14.61
C HIS A 20 6.50 -18.65 -14.81
N ASP A 21 5.58 -18.86 -13.87
CA ASP A 21 4.58 -19.94 -13.91
C ASP A 21 3.65 -19.84 -15.12
N THR A 22 3.43 -18.63 -15.63
CA THR A 22 2.61 -18.35 -16.83
C THR A 22 3.42 -18.27 -18.13
N GLY A 23 4.74 -18.49 -18.07
CA GLY A 23 5.64 -18.40 -19.23
C GLY A 23 5.81 -16.99 -19.79
N ARG A 24 5.48 -15.96 -18.99
CA ARG A 24 5.53 -14.54 -19.39
C ARG A 24 6.76 -13.80 -18.86
N LEU A 25 7.62 -14.46 -18.09
CA LEU A 25 8.86 -13.85 -17.58
C LEU A 25 10.01 -14.03 -18.59
N PRO A 26 10.57 -12.95 -19.15
CA PRO A 26 11.72 -13.07 -20.03
C PRO A 26 12.96 -13.61 -19.31
N THR A 27 13.79 -14.36 -20.04
CA THR A 27 15.06 -14.88 -19.52
C THR A 27 15.98 -13.73 -19.10
N GLY A 28 16.59 -13.84 -17.91
CA GLY A 28 17.47 -12.80 -17.35
C GLY A 28 16.75 -11.66 -16.64
N SER A 29 15.42 -11.75 -16.42
CA SER A 29 14.69 -10.76 -15.63
C SER A 29 15.21 -10.68 -14.19
N GLY A 30 15.53 -9.46 -13.77
CA GLY A 30 16.00 -9.12 -12.43
C GLY A 30 15.85 -7.62 -12.19
N ALA A 31 16.07 -7.17 -10.96
CA ALA A 31 16.02 -5.76 -10.61
C ALA A 31 16.87 -5.48 -9.37
N ASP A 32 17.56 -4.33 -9.38
CA ASP A 32 18.06 -3.70 -8.16
C ASP A 32 17.04 -2.62 -7.73
N ILE A 33 16.62 -2.67 -6.47
CA ILE A 33 15.47 -1.90 -5.99
C ILE A 33 15.92 -1.04 -4.81
N SER A 34 15.83 0.28 -5.00
CA SER A 34 16.05 1.27 -3.93
C SER A 34 14.82 2.15 -3.77
N ILE A 35 14.51 2.54 -2.53
CA ILE A 35 13.39 3.42 -2.21
C ILE A 35 13.88 4.64 -1.44
N VAL A 36 13.52 5.82 -1.95
CA VAL A 36 13.70 7.09 -1.25
C VAL A 36 12.39 7.47 -0.58
N LYS A 37 12.35 7.39 0.76
CA LYS A 37 11.15 7.75 1.51
C LYS A 37 11.09 9.25 1.79
N ARG A 38 10.03 9.88 1.31
CA ARG A 38 9.65 11.25 1.69
C ARG A 38 8.54 11.30 2.75
N LEU A 39 7.83 10.19 2.98
CA LEU A 39 6.76 10.08 3.96
C LEU A 39 7.25 9.35 5.23
N PRO A 40 6.88 9.81 6.45
CA PRO A 40 7.25 9.18 7.70
C PRO A 40 6.58 7.81 7.88
N MET A 41 7.28 6.92 8.60
CA MET A 41 6.80 5.58 8.94
C MET A 41 5.59 5.64 9.89
N GLY A 42 4.56 4.81 9.67
CA GLY A 42 3.50 4.57 10.65
C GLY A 42 2.34 5.56 10.70
N GLY A 43 2.24 6.50 9.76
CA GLY A 43 1.19 7.54 9.75
C GLY A 43 -0.20 7.14 9.21
N GLY A 44 -0.45 5.85 8.93
CA GLY A 44 -1.74 5.41 8.34
C GLY A 44 -1.95 5.80 6.87
N LEU A 45 -0.89 6.25 6.16
CA LEU A 45 -0.95 6.78 4.79
C LEU A 45 -0.62 5.73 3.70
N GLY A 46 -0.73 4.43 4.01
CA GLY A 46 -0.56 3.37 3.00
C GLY A 46 0.87 3.16 2.49
N GLY A 47 1.91 3.50 3.27
CA GLY A 47 3.32 3.43 2.84
C GLY A 47 3.76 2.06 2.31
N GLY A 48 3.56 0.99 3.08
CA GLY A 48 3.97 -0.37 2.70
C GLY A 48 3.16 -0.95 1.53
N SER A 49 1.83 -0.81 1.58
CA SER A 49 0.92 -1.32 0.54
C SER A 49 1.09 -0.59 -0.80
N SER A 50 1.30 0.73 -0.76
CA SER A 50 1.60 1.54 -1.94
C SER A 50 2.96 1.16 -2.55
N ASN A 51 3.98 0.90 -1.73
CA ASN A 51 5.27 0.41 -2.20
C ASN A 51 5.11 -0.95 -2.90
N ALA A 52 4.42 -1.91 -2.27
CA ALA A 52 4.19 -3.23 -2.85
C ALA A 52 3.44 -3.15 -4.20
N ALA A 53 2.37 -2.36 -4.27
CA ALA A 53 1.63 -2.12 -5.52
C ALA A 53 2.52 -1.50 -6.60
N THR A 54 3.32 -0.49 -6.21
CA THR A 54 4.28 0.17 -7.13
C THR A 54 5.25 -0.84 -7.71
N ILE A 55 5.79 -1.76 -6.89
CA ILE A 55 6.72 -2.80 -7.34
C ILE A 55 6.05 -3.77 -8.31
N LEU A 56 4.83 -4.22 -8.03
CA LEU A 56 4.07 -5.09 -8.93
C LEU A 56 3.84 -4.43 -10.30
N VAL A 57 3.40 -3.17 -10.31
CA VAL A 57 3.12 -2.43 -11.55
C VAL A 57 4.41 -2.11 -12.31
N ALA A 58 5.41 -1.57 -11.63
CA ALA A 58 6.67 -1.16 -12.26
C ALA A 58 7.44 -2.34 -12.84
N LEU A 59 7.61 -3.43 -12.08
CA LEU A 59 8.34 -4.60 -12.58
C LEU A 59 7.56 -5.35 -13.66
N ASN A 60 6.22 -5.41 -13.59
CA ASN A 60 5.43 -6.01 -14.68
C ASN A 60 5.64 -5.25 -16.00
N HIS A 61 5.76 -3.92 -15.92
CA HIS A 61 6.08 -3.08 -17.06
C HIS A 61 7.54 -3.24 -17.52
N LEU A 62 8.51 -3.13 -16.61
CA LEU A 62 9.95 -3.19 -16.92
C LEU A 62 10.39 -4.56 -17.45
N TRP A 63 9.84 -5.64 -16.91
CA TRP A 63 10.11 -7.00 -17.38
C TRP A 63 9.22 -7.39 -18.57
N GLY A 64 8.26 -6.55 -18.97
CA GLY A 64 7.37 -6.86 -20.08
C GLY A 64 6.50 -8.10 -19.87
N CYS A 65 6.15 -8.44 -18.62
CA CYS A 65 5.40 -9.66 -18.30
C CYS A 65 3.95 -9.63 -18.80
N GLY A 66 3.41 -8.43 -19.06
CA GLY A 66 2.07 -8.28 -19.67
C GLY A 66 0.92 -8.79 -18.80
N LEU A 67 1.08 -8.86 -17.47
CA LEU A 67 -0.05 -9.13 -16.57
C LEU A 67 -1.00 -7.94 -16.57
N SER A 68 -2.29 -8.23 -16.59
CA SER A 68 -3.38 -7.25 -16.47
C SER A 68 -3.44 -6.63 -15.07
N LYS A 69 -4.09 -5.47 -14.95
CA LYS A 69 -4.33 -4.82 -13.65
C LYS A 69 -5.08 -5.72 -12.67
N ASP A 70 -5.98 -6.57 -13.15
CA ASP A 70 -6.73 -7.50 -12.31
C ASP A 70 -5.85 -8.66 -11.81
N GLU A 71 -5.00 -9.24 -12.65
CA GLU A 71 -4.01 -10.24 -12.22
C GLU A 71 -3.06 -9.64 -11.17
N LEU A 72 -2.58 -8.41 -11.39
CA LEU A 72 -1.73 -7.70 -10.43
C LEU A 72 -2.46 -7.41 -9.11
N ALA A 73 -3.75 -7.05 -9.17
CA ALA A 73 -4.56 -6.82 -7.98
C ALA A 73 -4.78 -8.13 -7.20
N THR A 74 -5.04 -9.25 -7.88
CA THR A 74 -5.13 -10.58 -7.26
C THR A 74 -3.83 -10.98 -6.58
N LEU A 75 -2.67 -10.75 -7.20
CA LEU A 75 -1.38 -10.96 -6.55
C LEU A 75 -1.20 -10.04 -5.34
N GLY A 76 -1.52 -8.76 -5.50
CA GLY A 76 -1.42 -7.73 -4.46
C GLY A 76 -2.24 -8.05 -3.21
N LEU A 77 -3.42 -8.65 -3.36
CA LEU A 77 -4.28 -9.05 -2.24
C LEU A 77 -3.57 -10.00 -1.26
N THR A 78 -2.66 -10.84 -1.75
CA THR A 78 -1.86 -11.77 -0.91
C THR A 78 -0.79 -11.06 -0.07
N LEU A 79 -0.46 -9.81 -0.40
CA LEU A 79 0.51 -8.97 0.29
C LEU A 79 -0.18 -8.03 1.30
N GLY A 80 -1.42 -7.63 1.04
CA GLY A 80 -2.26 -6.85 1.95
C GLY A 80 -3.56 -6.39 1.29
N ALA A 81 -4.60 -6.18 2.10
CA ALA A 81 -5.95 -5.81 1.64
C ALA A 81 -5.98 -4.45 0.90
N ASP A 82 -5.06 -3.53 1.21
CA ASP A 82 -5.01 -2.21 0.57
C ASP A 82 -4.26 -2.20 -0.76
N VAL A 83 -3.44 -3.22 -1.05
CA VAL A 83 -2.58 -3.26 -2.25
C VAL A 83 -3.39 -3.20 -3.56
N PRO A 84 -4.52 -3.93 -3.72
CA PRO A 84 -5.37 -3.83 -4.91
C PRO A 84 -5.83 -2.40 -5.24
N VAL A 85 -6.13 -1.58 -4.22
CA VAL A 85 -6.53 -0.17 -4.39
C VAL A 85 -5.41 0.59 -5.09
N PHE A 86 -4.18 0.46 -4.60
CA PHE A 86 -3.01 1.12 -5.16
C PHE A 86 -2.63 0.60 -6.55
N VAL A 87 -2.79 -0.71 -6.82
CA VAL A 87 -2.55 -1.29 -8.17
C VAL A 87 -3.53 -0.71 -9.20
N ARG A 88 -4.79 -0.54 -8.81
CA ARG A 88 -5.83 0.00 -9.70
C ARG A 88 -5.68 1.50 -9.91
N GLY A 89 -5.09 2.22 -8.95
CA GLY A 89 -4.73 3.64 -9.09
C GLY A 89 -5.92 4.60 -9.16
N HIS A 90 -7.10 4.16 -8.71
CA HIS A 90 -8.29 5.00 -8.63
C HIS A 90 -8.62 5.28 -7.18
N ALA A 91 -9.10 6.49 -6.89
CA ALA A 91 -9.80 6.74 -5.65
C ALA A 91 -11.00 5.79 -5.60
N ALA A 92 -11.03 4.93 -4.60
CA ALA A 92 -12.10 3.98 -4.40
C ALA A 92 -12.73 4.24 -3.04
N PHE A 93 -14.05 4.31 -3.00
CA PHE A 93 -14.80 4.29 -1.75
C PHE A 93 -14.81 2.84 -1.28
N ALA A 94 -14.14 2.60 -0.15
CA ALA A 94 -14.11 1.32 0.50
C ALA A 94 -15.29 1.26 1.50
N GLU A 95 -16.25 0.37 1.26
CA GLU A 95 -17.30 0.06 2.22
C GLU A 95 -16.92 -1.18 3.06
N GLY A 96 -17.44 -1.28 4.29
CA GLY A 96 -17.14 -2.36 5.22
C GLY A 96 -15.76 -2.23 5.90
N VAL A 97 -14.99 -3.33 5.94
CA VAL A 97 -13.58 -3.37 6.37
C VAL A 97 -12.60 -3.27 5.18
N GLY A 98 -13.10 -2.92 3.99
CA GLY A 98 -12.31 -2.77 2.76
C GLY A 98 -12.62 -3.78 1.66
N GLU A 99 -13.66 -4.60 1.82
CA GLU A 99 -14.00 -5.69 0.89
C GLU A 99 -14.73 -5.23 -0.38
N VAL A 100 -15.39 -4.07 -0.37
CA VAL A 100 -16.09 -3.51 -1.54
C VAL A 100 -15.46 -2.18 -1.91
N LEU A 101 -14.82 -2.14 -3.08
CA LEU A 101 -14.16 -0.96 -3.64
C LEU A 101 -14.97 -0.42 -4.81
N SER A 102 -15.67 0.69 -4.61
CA SER A 102 -16.40 1.41 -5.67
C SER A 102 -15.56 2.56 -6.19
N PRO A 103 -15.25 2.64 -7.50
CA PRO A 103 -14.55 3.79 -8.07
C PRO A 103 -15.35 5.08 -7.84
N VAL A 104 -14.69 6.11 -7.32
CA VAL A 104 -15.30 7.43 -7.11
C VAL A 104 -14.36 8.51 -7.63
N GLU A 105 -14.92 9.61 -8.13
CA GLU A 105 -14.18 10.81 -8.51
C GLU A 105 -14.45 11.93 -7.49
N PRO A 106 -13.83 11.89 -6.30
CA PRO A 106 -14.01 12.94 -5.32
C PRO A 106 -13.35 14.24 -5.83
N PRO A 107 -13.89 15.42 -5.49
CA PRO A 107 -13.26 16.68 -5.84
C PRO A 107 -11.86 16.76 -5.23
N GLU A 108 -10.87 17.06 -6.06
CA GLU A 108 -9.49 17.27 -5.63
C GLU A 108 -9.41 18.47 -4.67
N LYS A 109 -8.84 18.25 -3.49
CA LYS A 109 -8.65 19.29 -2.47
C LYS A 109 -7.22 19.29 -2.00
N TRP A 110 -6.76 20.45 -1.52
CA TRP A 110 -5.49 20.57 -0.84
C TRP A 110 -5.63 20.10 0.60
N TYR A 111 -4.76 19.17 1.01
CA TYR A 111 -4.72 18.65 2.37
C TYR A 111 -3.38 18.99 3.03
N LEU A 112 -3.44 19.47 4.27
CA LEU A 112 -2.27 19.57 5.15
C LEU A 112 -2.22 18.32 6.03
N ILE A 113 -1.21 17.49 5.83
CA ILE A 113 -0.98 16.31 6.67
C ILE A 113 -0.01 16.70 7.79
N ALA A 114 -0.52 16.76 9.02
CA ALA A 114 0.29 16.97 10.22
C ALA A 114 0.59 15.63 10.90
N HIS A 115 1.87 15.30 11.05
CA HIS A 115 2.34 14.10 11.73
C HIS A 115 3.06 14.50 13.03
N PRO A 116 2.55 14.16 14.23
CA PRO A 116 3.09 14.65 15.51
C PRO A 116 4.43 14.01 15.92
N GLY A 117 5.01 13.14 15.08
CA GLY A 117 6.28 12.46 15.37
C GLY A 117 6.13 11.22 16.26
N VAL A 118 4.91 10.92 16.71
CA VAL A 118 4.58 9.75 17.53
C VAL A 118 4.05 8.64 16.62
N SER A 119 4.69 7.48 16.64
CA SER A 119 4.22 6.28 15.95
C SER A 119 3.10 5.64 16.78
N ILE A 120 1.88 5.60 16.25
CA ILE A 120 0.77 4.88 16.87
C ILE A 120 0.71 3.50 16.20
N PRO A 121 1.08 2.40 16.89
CA PRO A 121 0.87 1.06 16.35
C PRO A 121 -0.64 0.85 16.17
N THR A 122 -1.08 0.38 15.00
CA THR A 122 -2.47 -0.04 14.80
C THR A 122 -2.80 -1.14 15.82
N PRO A 123 -3.71 -0.91 16.79
CA PRO A 123 -4.10 -1.94 17.73
C PRO A 123 -5.05 -2.92 17.03
N SER A 124 -4.91 -4.21 17.32
CA SER A 124 -5.79 -5.30 16.85
C SER A 124 -7.22 -5.25 17.41
N SER A 125 -7.64 -4.14 18.02
CA SER A 125 -8.95 -3.99 18.63
C SER A 125 -9.36 -2.52 18.68
N SER A 126 -10.49 -2.23 18.02
CA SER A 126 -11.20 -0.95 18.05
C SER A 126 -11.69 -0.69 19.48
N THR A 127 -10.94 0.11 20.24
CA THR A 127 -11.48 0.82 21.41
C THR A 127 -11.03 2.27 21.33
N ILE A 128 -11.93 3.11 20.80
CA ILE A 128 -11.81 4.56 20.90
C ILE A 128 -11.98 4.91 22.38
N ARG A 129 -10.90 5.27 23.06
CA ARG A 129 -10.98 6.03 24.32
C ARG A 129 -10.99 7.52 23.97
N THR A 130 -12.14 8.14 24.10
CA THR A 130 -12.27 9.59 24.17
C THR A 130 -11.49 10.09 25.38
N CYS A 131 -10.38 10.80 25.15
CA CYS A 131 -9.74 11.58 26.21
C CYS A 131 -10.63 12.79 26.52
N ARG A 132 -11.47 12.68 27.55
CA ARG A 132 -12.14 13.82 28.16
C ARG A 132 -11.36 14.19 29.41
N GLU A 133 -10.62 15.29 29.34
CA GLU A 133 -10.59 16.40 30.31
C GLU A 133 -9.27 17.18 30.20
N ILE A 134 -9.37 18.41 29.65
CA ILE A 134 -8.37 19.46 29.86
C ILE A 134 -8.75 20.14 31.18
N PRO A 135 -7.91 20.13 32.23
CA PRO A 135 -8.20 20.91 33.42
C PRO A 135 -8.10 22.40 33.05
N ARG A 136 -9.20 23.14 33.21
CA ARG A 136 -9.12 24.61 33.16
C ARG A 136 -8.45 25.08 34.44
N HIS A 137 -7.23 25.62 34.33
CA HIS A 137 -6.67 26.51 35.32
C HIS A 137 -7.31 27.90 35.19
N GLY A 138 -7.75 28.48 36.31
CA GLY A 138 -7.91 29.93 36.42
C GLY A 138 -9.02 30.39 37.37
N GLN A 139 -8.59 30.73 38.59
CA GLN A 139 -9.18 31.64 39.60
C GLN A 139 -10.47 31.19 40.29
#